data_AF-A0A2N4XJD4-F1
#
_entry.id   AF-A0A2N4XJD4-F1
#
_cell.length_a   1.000
_cell.length_b   1.000
_cell.length_c   1.000
_cell.angle_alpha   90.00
_cell.angle_beta   90.00
_cell.angle_gamma   90.00
#
_symmetry.space_group_name_H-M   'P 1'
#
loop_
_entity.id
_entity.type
_entity.pdbx_description
1 polymer ?
#
loop_
_entity_poly.entity_id
_entity_poly.type
_entity_poly.pdbx_seq_one_letter_code
_entity_poly.pdbx_strand_id
1 'polypeptide(L)'
;MRRHILKSIFGAYAALLSASTFSAPARRLVDSRLLGTWRSDKERTVALWKYQKELSSEARERFENIFGKFTLRFTETHIYTELDDTKDKVPYSVVARDKSSVVIAWHEEKERSLQHIHFEGDGYYILSGYNVEFYKRISG
;
A
#
# COMPACT_ATOMS: atom_id res chain seq x y z
N MET A 1 8.92 -17.51 65.87
CA MET A 1 9.33 -16.21 65.30
C MET A 1 8.08 -15.43 64.94
N ARG A 2 7.53 -14.56 65.81
CA ARG A 2 7.90 -13.15 66.07
C ARG A 2 7.84 -12.22 64.83
N ARG A 3 6.76 -11.42 64.81
CA ARG A 3 6.60 -9.99 64.40
C ARG A 3 6.69 -9.69 62.89
N HIS A 4 5.86 -8.86 62.24
CA HIS A 4 5.08 -7.64 62.58
C HIS A 4 3.80 -7.59 61.66
N ILE A 5 2.54 -7.29 62.05
CA ILE A 5 1.83 -6.02 62.41
C ILE A 5 2.15 -4.87 61.41
N LEU A 6 1.24 -4.19 60.67
CA LEU A 6 0.06 -3.31 60.97
C LEU A 6 -0.81 -3.20 59.68
N LYS A 7 -2.15 -3.24 59.66
CA LYS A 7 -3.20 -2.29 60.10
C LYS A 7 -3.13 -0.85 59.51
N SER A 8 -4.09 -0.58 58.59
CA SER A 8 -5.01 0.59 58.59
C SER A 8 -4.43 1.98 58.20
N ILE A 9 -5.08 2.99 57.58
CA ILE A 9 -6.48 3.44 57.48
C ILE A 9 -6.55 4.65 56.48
N PHE A 10 -7.68 4.84 55.77
CA PHE A 10 -8.25 6.08 55.18
C PHE A 10 -7.51 6.88 54.09
N GLY A 11 -8.27 7.28 53.04
CA GLY A 11 -8.01 8.55 52.35
C GLY A 11 -8.48 8.68 50.91
N ALA A 12 -9.69 9.26 50.75
CA ALA A 12 -10.10 10.15 49.66
C ALA A 12 -10.20 9.62 48.20
N TYR A 13 -11.45 9.67 47.73
CA TYR A 13 -11.88 10.01 46.37
C TYR A 13 -10.82 10.66 45.48
N ALA A 14 -10.57 10.05 44.32
CA ALA A 14 -10.40 10.78 43.07
C ALA A 14 -11.07 9.96 41.97
N ALA A 15 -12.27 10.40 41.57
CA ALA A 15 -12.87 9.98 40.33
C ALA A 15 -11.91 10.36 39.20
N LEU A 16 -11.19 9.39 38.65
CA LEU A 16 -10.47 9.58 37.41
C LEU A 16 -11.52 9.68 36.31
N LEU A 17 -11.85 10.92 35.99
CA LEU A 17 -12.52 11.35 34.77
C LEU A 17 -12.03 10.46 33.62
N SER A 18 -12.89 9.60 33.12
CA SER A 18 -12.77 9.08 31.76
C SER A 18 -13.00 10.29 30.85
N ALA A 19 -11.96 11.10 30.68
CA ALA A 19 -11.88 12.00 29.57
C ALA A 19 -11.89 11.10 28.35
N SER A 20 -13.09 10.93 27.78
CA SER A 20 -13.25 10.54 26.40
C SER A 20 -12.41 11.54 25.61
N THR A 21 -11.16 11.20 25.37
CA THR A 21 -10.35 11.94 24.41
C THR A 21 -11.11 11.77 23.12
N PHE A 22 -11.88 12.79 22.75
CA PHE A 22 -12.20 13.05 21.37
C PHE A 22 -10.84 13.25 20.70
N SER A 23 -10.21 12.13 20.35
CA SER A 23 -9.03 12.14 19.52
C SER A 23 -9.48 12.88 18.28
N ALA A 24 -8.81 13.99 17.99
CA ALA A 24 -8.92 14.60 16.68
C ALA A 24 -8.81 13.46 15.65
N PRO A 25 -9.64 13.43 14.59
CA PRO A 25 -9.58 12.38 13.61
C PRO A 25 -8.14 12.27 13.14
N ALA A 26 -7.53 11.09 13.30
CA ALA A 26 -6.14 10.88 12.96
C ALA A 26 -5.93 11.36 11.52
N ARG A 27 -5.04 12.35 11.34
CA ARG A 27 -4.79 12.94 10.02
C ARG A 27 -4.37 11.82 9.08
N ARG A 28 -5.17 11.60 8.04
CA ARG A 28 -4.93 10.56 7.04
C ARG A 28 -3.52 10.72 6.48
N LEU A 29 -2.73 9.64 6.53
CA LEU A 29 -1.40 9.63 5.96
C LEU A 29 -1.50 9.64 4.42
N VAL A 30 -0.81 10.59 3.80
CA VAL A 30 -0.70 10.75 2.35
C VAL A 30 0.78 10.84 1.99
N ASP A 31 1.15 10.20 0.88
CA ASP A 31 2.49 10.29 0.32
C ASP A 31 2.44 10.93 -1.07
N SER A 32 3.00 12.13 -1.20
CA SER A 32 2.98 12.89 -2.46
C SER A 32 3.71 12.17 -3.58
N ARG A 33 4.66 11.28 -3.27
CA ARG A 33 5.38 10.51 -4.29
C ARG A 33 4.43 9.56 -5.01
N LEU A 34 3.34 9.10 -4.40
CA LEU A 34 2.37 8.22 -5.07
C LEU A 34 1.48 8.97 -6.07
N LEU A 35 1.13 10.22 -5.75
CA LEU A 35 0.10 10.97 -6.48
C LEU A 35 0.47 11.15 -7.95
N GLY A 36 -0.53 11.07 -8.83
CA GLY A 36 -0.36 11.18 -10.28
C GLY A 36 -0.66 9.86 -11.00
N THR A 37 -0.29 9.81 -12.28
CA THR A 37 -0.55 8.66 -13.16
C THR A 37 0.75 7.93 -13.50
N TRP A 38 0.67 6.61 -13.42
CA TRP A 38 1.73 5.67 -13.65
C TRP A 38 1.34 4.70 -14.74
N ARG A 39 2.33 4.24 -15.49
CA ARG A 39 2.16 3.22 -16.51
C ARG A 39 3.15 2.11 -16.25
N SER A 40 2.70 0.87 -16.39
CA SER A 40 3.58 -0.29 -16.35
C SER A 40 4.72 -0.12 -17.36
N ASP A 41 5.94 -0.40 -16.92
CA ASP A 41 7.15 -0.36 -17.73
C ASP A 41 7.38 -1.77 -18.29
N LYS A 42 6.92 -1.98 -19.53
CA LYS A 42 7.02 -3.26 -20.23
C LYS A 42 8.45 -3.77 -20.30
N GLU A 43 9.37 -2.92 -20.71
CA GLU A 43 10.76 -3.32 -20.97
C GLU A 43 11.41 -3.84 -19.69
N ARG A 44 11.33 -3.08 -18.59
CA ARG A 44 11.93 -3.49 -17.31
C ARG A 44 11.20 -4.67 -16.68
N THR A 45 9.87 -4.70 -16.76
CA THR A 45 9.06 -5.78 -16.17
C THR A 45 9.31 -7.10 -16.87
N VAL A 46 9.26 -7.12 -18.21
CA VAL A 46 9.50 -8.34 -19.00
C VAL A 46 10.94 -8.82 -18.86
N ALA A 47 11.92 -7.91 -18.80
CA ALA A 47 13.33 -8.28 -18.64
C ALA A 47 13.61 -9.06 -17.35
N LEU A 48 12.85 -8.82 -16.28
CA LEU A 48 13.00 -9.52 -14.99
C LEU A 48 11.90 -10.57 -14.73
N TRP A 49 11.01 -10.81 -15.69
CA TRP A 49 9.89 -11.72 -15.50
C TRP A 49 10.33 -13.18 -15.50
N LYS A 50 9.95 -13.91 -14.45
CA LYS A 50 10.20 -15.34 -14.26
C LYS A 50 8.95 -16.14 -14.61
N TYR A 51 8.93 -16.68 -15.81
CA TYR A 51 7.90 -17.61 -16.27
C TYR A 51 8.01 -18.94 -15.51
N GLN A 52 6.98 -19.28 -14.73
CA GLN A 52 6.94 -20.53 -13.94
C GLN A 52 6.68 -21.77 -14.80
N LYS A 53 6.14 -21.58 -16.00
CA LYS A 53 5.88 -22.61 -17.00
C LYS A 53 6.34 -22.10 -18.35
N GLU A 54 6.78 -23.00 -19.21
CA GLU A 54 7.02 -22.65 -20.60
C GLU A 54 5.70 -22.22 -21.25
N LEU A 55 5.70 -21.01 -21.81
CA LEU A 55 4.60 -20.48 -22.60
C LEU A 55 4.95 -20.65 -24.07
N SER A 56 3.95 -20.93 -24.91
CA SER A 56 4.11 -20.77 -26.35
C SER A 56 4.46 -19.33 -26.67
N SER A 57 5.16 -19.09 -27.79
CA SER A 57 5.53 -17.74 -28.23
C SER A 57 4.33 -16.81 -28.31
N GLU A 58 3.19 -17.31 -28.80
CA GLU A 58 1.94 -16.54 -28.88
C GLU A 58 1.36 -16.21 -27.49
N ALA A 59 1.33 -17.17 -26.56
CA ALA A 59 0.83 -16.94 -25.21
C ALA A 59 1.73 -15.94 -24.46
N ARG A 60 3.04 -16.05 -24.65
CA ARG A 60 4.02 -15.13 -24.09
C ARG A 60 3.84 -13.73 -24.65
N GLU A 61 3.72 -13.57 -25.96
CA GLU A 61 3.50 -12.27 -26.60
C GLU A 61 2.20 -11.61 -26.11
N ARG A 62 1.11 -12.37 -26.04
CA ARG A 62 -0.17 -11.87 -25.50
C ARG A 62 -0.03 -11.39 -24.06
N PHE A 63 0.67 -12.16 -23.23
CA PHE A 63 0.95 -11.78 -21.84
C PHE A 63 1.81 -10.52 -21.74
N GLU A 64 2.93 -10.46 -22.46
CA GLU A 64 3.85 -9.32 -22.43
C GLU A 64 3.20 -8.03 -22.97
N ASN A 65 2.19 -8.15 -23.83
CA ASN A 65 1.44 -7.02 -24.39
C ASN A 65 0.46 -6.35 -23.41
N ILE A 66 0.27 -6.92 -22.22
CA ILE A 66 -0.47 -6.28 -21.12
C ILE A 66 0.35 -5.11 -20.54
N PHE A 67 1.66 -5.32 -20.40
CA PHE A 67 2.55 -4.28 -19.88
C PHE A 67 2.76 -3.15 -20.90
N GLY A 68 3.00 -1.94 -20.41
CA GLY A 68 3.06 -0.74 -21.24
C GLY A 68 1.68 -0.15 -21.53
N LYS A 69 0.59 -0.90 -21.33
CA LYS A 69 -0.78 -0.41 -21.45
C LYS A 69 -1.45 -0.16 -20.11
N PHE A 70 -1.17 -1.02 -19.13
CA PHE A 70 -1.74 -0.89 -17.80
C PHE A 70 -1.32 0.43 -17.14
N THR A 71 -2.30 1.21 -16.70
CA THR A 71 -2.07 2.46 -15.98
C THR A 71 -2.75 2.48 -14.61
N LEU A 72 -2.13 3.20 -13.67
CA LEU A 72 -2.67 3.48 -12.35
C LEU A 72 -2.64 4.96 -12.07
N ARG A 73 -3.74 5.55 -11.62
CA ARG A 73 -3.77 6.92 -11.11
C ARG A 73 -4.07 6.91 -9.63
N PHE A 74 -3.11 7.38 -8.84
CA PHE A 74 -3.28 7.59 -7.41
C PHE A 74 -3.79 9.00 -7.15
N THR A 75 -4.92 9.10 -6.47
CA THR A 75 -5.38 10.31 -5.79
C THR A 75 -5.12 10.17 -4.29
N GLU A 76 -5.47 11.16 -3.47
CA GLU A 76 -5.29 11.01 -2.02
C GLU A 76 -6.08 9.84 -1.40
N THR A 77 -7.14 9.40 -2.08
CA THR A 77 -8.13 8.45 -1.53
C THR A 77 -8.31 7.17 -2.33
N HIS A 78 -8.01 7.19 -3.62
CA HIS A 78 -8.35 6.11 -4.54
C HIS A 78 -7.22 5.82 -5.51
N ILE A 79 -7.17 4.56 -5.95
CA ILE A 79 -6.41 4.10 -7.10
C ILE A 79 -7.43 3.88 -8.21
N TYR A 80 -7.16 4.45 -9.38
CA TYR A 80 -7.91 4.18 -10.60
C TYR A 80 -7.00 3.35 -11.49
N THR A 81 -7.50 2.23 -12.00
CA THR A 81 -6.76 1.35 -12.91
C THR A 81 -7.42 1.38 -14.28
N GLU A 82 -6.60 1.26 -15.33
CA GLU A 82 -7.09 1.16 -16.70
C GLU A 82 -6.20 0.20 -17.49
N LEU A 83 -6.84 -0.80 -18.12
CA LEU A 83 -6.24 -1.74 -19.06
C LEU A 83 -7.20 -1.92 -20.24
N ASP A 84 -6.78 -1.46 -21.42
CA ASP A 84 -7.64 -1.41 -22.61
C ASP A 84 -8.98 -0.71 -22.26
N ASP A 85 -10.12 -1.37 -22.43
CA ASP A 85 -11.44 -0.79 -22.11
C ASP A 85 -11.90 -1.04 -20.65
N THR A 86 -11.09 -1.74 -19.85
CA THR A 86 -11.42 -2.09 -18.47
C THR A 86 -10.94 -1.03 -17.50
N LYS A 87 -11.83 -0.55 -16.64
CA LYS A 87 -11.54 0.50 -15.65
C LYS A 87 -12.07 0.09 -14.28
N ASP A 88 -11.19 0.13 -13.29
CA ASP A 88 -11.58 -0.07 -11.90
C ASP A 88 -11.18 1.11 -11.01
N LYS A 89 -11.81 1.15 -9.85
CA LYS A 89 -11.56 2.16 -8.82
C LYS A 89 -11.61 1.50 -7.47
N VAL A 90 -10.53 1.65 -6.70
CA VAL A 90 -10.41 1.06 -5.38
C VAL A 90 -9.97 2.09 -4.34
N PRO A 91 -10.63 2.17 -3.16
CA PRO A 91 -10.12 2.99 -2.07
C PRO A 91 -8.83 2.38 -1.52
N TYR A 92 -7.89 3.24 -1.15
CA TYR A 92 -6.68 2.81 -0.46
C TYR A 92 -6.40 3.71 0.75
N SER A 93 -5.38 3.38 1.52
CA SER A 93 -4.80 4.22 2.57
C SER A 93 -3.30 3.97 2.66
N VAL A 94 -2.52 4.99 2.99
CA VAL A 94 -1.10 4.79 3.32
C VAL A 94 -1.00 4.34 4.78
N VAL A 95 -0.36 3.20 5.03
CA VAL A 95 -0.20 2.63 6.39
C VAL A 95 1.18 2.91 6.97
N ALA A 96 2.21 2.96 6.13
CA ALA A 96 3.58 3.26 6.54
C ALA A 96 4.36 3.87 5.36
N ARG A 97 5.41 4.64 5.66
CA ARG A 97 6.33 5.16 4.65
C ARG A 97 7.70 5.41 5.24
N ASP A 98 8.70 5.38 4.38
CA ASP A 98 10.05 5.84 4.65
C ASP A 98 10.59 6.66 3.46
N LYS A 99 11.88 6.99 3.47
CA LYS A 99 12.53 7.80 2.44
C LYS A 99 12.50 7.18 1.03
N SER A 100 12.35 5.87 0.94
CA SER A 100 12.46 5.08 -0.29
C SER A 100 11.21 4.27 -0.64
N SER A 101 10.30 4.07 0.31
CA SER A 101 9.17 3.18 0.11
C SER A 101 7.90 3.65 0.82
N VAL A 102 6.78 3.07 0.40
CA VAL A 102 5.47 3.27 1.01
C VAL A 102 4.71 1.95 1.04
N VAL A 103 4.01 1.69 2.13
CA VAL A 103 3.08 0.58 2.25
C VAL A 103 1.67 1.15 2.20
N ILE A 104 0.86 0.62 1.28
CA ILE A 104 -0.56 0.95 1.18
C ILE A 104 -1.41 -0.23 1.60
N ALA A 105 -2.60 0.05 2.13
CA ALA A 105 -3.67 -0.91 2.25
C ALA A 105 -4.79 -0.54 1.27
N TRP A 106 -5.26 -1.51 0.50
CA TRP A 106 -6.39 -1.38 -0.42
C TRP A 106 -7.37 -2.53 -0.22
N HIS A 107 -8.60 -2.36 -0.68
CA HIS A 107 -9.71 -3.29 -0.39
C HIS A 107 -10.37 -3.75 -1.68
N GLU A 108 -10.37 -5.05 -1.94
CA GLU A 108 -11.26 -5.64 -2.94
C GLU A 108 -12.35 -6.41 -2.19
N GLU A 109 -13.58 -5.90 -2.26
CA GLU A 109 -14.86 -6.41 -1.72
C GLU A 109 -14.90 -6.94 -0.26
N LYS A 110 -14.02 -7.87 0.13
CA LYS A 110 -13.98 -8.54 1.44
C LYS A 110 -12.58 -8.69 2.04
N GLU A 111 -11.51 -8.43 1.29
CA GLU A 111 -10.15 -8.61 1.78
C GLU A 111 -9.34 -7.31 1.73
N ARG A 112 -8.61 -7.08 2.81
CA ARG A 112 -7.67 -5.96 2.93
C ARG A 112 -6.29 -6.46 2.52
N SER A 113 -5.82 -5.98 1.38
CA SER A 113 -4.51 -6.31 0.85
C SER A 113 -3.51 -5.22 1.20
N LEU A 114 -2.28 -5.62 1.49
CA LEU A 114 -1.16 -4.71 1.68
C LEU A 114 -0.26 -4.77 0.44
N GLN A 115 0.15 -3.62 -0.07
CA GLN A 115 1.13 -3.51 -1.15
C GLN A 115 2.29 -2.65 -0.68
N HIS A 116 3.51 -3.18 -0.79
CA HIS A 116 4.74 -2.43 -0.60
C HIS A 116 5.20 -1.89 -1.96
N ILE A 117 5.37 -0.58 -2.04
CA ILE A 117 5.80 0.16 -3.23
C ILE A 117 7.17 0.76 -2.95
N HIS A 118 8.13 0.51 -3.83
CA HIS A 118 9.51 0.97 -3.71
C HIS A 118 9.82 1.98 -4.81
N PHE A 119 10.19 3.20 -4.43
CA PHE A 119 10.52 4.27 -5.37
C PHE A 119 11.96 4.16 -5.85
N GLU A 120 12.17 4.39 -7.15
CA GLU A 120 13.48 4.41 -7.80
C GLU A 120 13.48 5.44 -8.93
N GLY A 121 14.27 6.52 -8.77
CA GLY A 121 14.26 7.64 -9.70
C GLY A 121 12.85 8.24 -9.85
N ASP A 122 12.39 8.39 -11.08
CA ASP A 122 11.04 8.87 -11.42
C ASP A 122 9.99 7.74 -11.52
N GLY A 123 10.38 6.52 -11.15
CA GLY A 123 9.56 5.32 -11.18
C GLY A 123 9.31 4.72 -9.80
N TYR A 124 8.57 3.62 -9.79
CA TYR A 124 8.54 2.69 -8.68
C TYR A 124 8.47 1.26 -9.18
N TYR A 125 8.68 0.31 -8.27
CA TYR A 125 8.36 -1.09 -8.49
C TYR A 125 7.59 -1.69 -7.32
N ILE A 126 6.91 -2.79 -7.61
CA ILE A 126 6.27 -3.66 -6.62
C ILE A 126 6.75 -5.08 -6.81
N LEU A 127 6.68 -5.86 -5.72
CA LEU A 127 6.85 -7.30 -5.78
C LEU A 127 5.48 -7.96 -6.05
N SER A 128 5.44 -8.85 -7.04
CA SER A 128 4.27 -9.58 -7.50
C SER A 128 4.61 -11.07 -7.50
N GLY A 129 4.50 -11.70 -6.32
CA GLY A 129 5.03 -13.05 -6.08
C GLY A 129 6.55 -13.12 -6.27
N TYR A 130 7.00 -13.91 -7.25
CA TYR A 130 8.43 -14.05 -7.60
C TYR A 130 8.92 -13.02 -8.64
N ASN A 131 8.02 -12.15 -9.10
CA ASN A 131 8.28 -11.17 -10.14
C ASN A 131 8.35 -9.76 -9.57
N VAL A 132 8.91 -8.87 -10.36
CA VAL A 132 8.98 -7.44 -10.08
C VAL A 132 8.25 -6.71 -11.21
N GLU A 133 7.27 -5.89 -10.85
CA GLU A 133 6.57 -5.04 -11.81
C GLU A 133 7.05 -3.60 -11.65
N PHE A 134 7.50 -3.00 -12.74
CA PHE A 134 8.00 -1.64 -12.77
C PHE A 134 6.95 -0.70 -13.34
N TYR A 135 6.98 0.53 -12.84
CA TYR A 135 6.05 1.59 -13.21
C TYR A 135 6.80 2.89 -13.40
N LYS A 136 6.48 3.59 -14.49
CA LYS A 136 7.01 4.93 -14.79
C LYS A 136 5.91 5.96 -14.67
N ARG A 137 6.25 7.14 -14.15
CA ARG A 137 5.32 8.27 -14.09
C ARG A 137 5.04 8.79 -15.50
N ILE A 138 3.78 9.07 -15.80
CA ILE A 138 3.35 9.67 -17.07
C ILE A 138 2.58 10.99 -16.90
N SER A 139 2.08 11.28 -15.70
CA SER A 139 1.53 12.59 -15.34
C SER A 139 1.65 12.85 -13.83
N GLY A 140 1.79 14.12 -13.44
CA GLY A 140 1.88 14.60 -12.06
C GLY A 140 0.79 15.61 -11.75
#